data_AF-A0A1E4FZY4-F1
#
_entry.id   AF-A0A1E4FZY4-F1
#
_cell.length_a   1.000
_cell.length_b   1.000
_cell.length_c   1.000
_cell.angle_alpha   90.00
_cell.angle_beta   90.00
_cell.angle_gamma   90.00
#
_symmetry.space_group_name_H-M   'P 1'
#
loop_
_entity.id
_entity.type
_entity.pdbx_description
1 polymer ?
#
loop_
_entity_poly.entity_id
_entity_poly.type
_entity_poly.pdbx_seq_one_letter_code
_entity_poly.pdbx_strand_id
1 'polypeptide(L)'
;MRPPQEILEALRRSDVLRQLAVSDSGFLFDPRSGQSYSLNPTALEALEMMRLGFSLRQTAEELAKAYATTPEQAEGGLESFVQQLGRYLS
;
A
#
# COMPACT_ATOMS: atom_id res chain seq x y z
N MET A 1 5.94 -9.13 -15.21
CA MET A 1 5.17 -8.61 -14.06
C MET A 1 5.33 -7.09 -14.06
N ARG A 2 4.28 -6.30 -13.83
CA ARG A 2 4.43 -4.82 -13.81
C ARG A 2 5.31 -4.42 -12.60
N PRO A 3 6.27 -3.48 -12.75
CA PRO A 3 7.04 -2.95 -11.63
C PRO A 3 6.14 -2.35 -10.53
N PRO A 4 6.51 -2.46 -9.24
CA PRO A 4 5.72 -1.91 -8.13
C PRO A 4 5.42 -0.41 -8.29
N GLN A 5 6.40 0.38 -8.77
CA GLN A 5 6.23 1.81 -8.99
C GLN A 5 5.13 2.08 -10.05
N GLU A 6 5.12 1.32 -11.14
CA GLU A 6 4.09 1.46 -12.19
C GLU A 6 2.70 1.03 -11.71
N ILE A 7 2.63 0.00 -10.87
CA ILE A 7 1.38 -0.44 -10.25
C ILE A 7 0.82 0.66 -9.36
N LEU A 8 1.65 1.22 -8.48
CA LEU A 8 1.23 2.30 -7.59
C LEU A 8 0.71 3.51 -8.38
N GLU A 9 1.44 3.93 -9.41
CA GLU A 9 1.01 5.05 -10.26
C GLU A 9 -0.25 4.74 -11.06
N ALA A 10 -0.46 3.49 -11.49
CA ALA A 10 -1.72 3.09 -12.11
C ALA A 10 -2.90 3.17 -11.13
N LEU A 11 -2.73 2.70 -9.89
CA LEU A 11 -3.76 2.75 -8.85
C LEU A 11 -4.08 4.19 -8.41
N ARG A 12 -3.09 5.08 -8.42
CA ARG A 12 -3.29 6.52 -8.16
C ARG A 12 -4.07 7.20 -9.28
N ARG A 13 -3.70 6.94 -10.53
CA ARG A 13 -4.38 7.52 -11.70
C ARG A 13 -5.84 7.10 -11.82
N SER A 14 -6.20 5.92 -11.32
CA SER A 14 -7.58 5.43 -11.32
C SER A 14 -8.37 5.81 -10.06
N ASP A 15 -7.79 6.60 -9.15
CA ASP A 15 -8.37 7.01 -7.87
C ASP A 15 -8.76 5.88 -6.92
N VAL A 16 -8.34 4.66 -7.22
CA VAL A 16 -8.75 3.46 -6.50
C VAL A 16 -8.33 3.53 -5.04
N LEU A 17 -7.08 3.93 -4.77
CA LEU A 17 -6.59 4.06 -3.40
C LEU A 17 -7.42 5.04 -2.58
N ARG A 18 -7.96 6.11 -3.19
CA ARG A 18 -8.79 7.10 -2.49
C ARG A 18 -10.20 6.57 -2.18
N GLN A 19 -10.70 5.63 -2.98
CA GLN A 19 -12.04 5.08 -2.84
C GLN A 19 -12.15 3.95 -1.80
N LEU A 20 -11.02 3.37 -1.38
CA LEU A 20 -11.01 2.31 -0.36
C LEU A 20 -11.53 2.86 0.98
N ALA A 21 -12.48 2.17 1.59
CA ALA A 21 -12.85 2.44 2.97
C ALA A 21 -11.91 1.66 3.88
N VAL A 22 -11.18 2.37 4.74
CA VAL A 22 -10.18 1.77 5.63
C VAL A 22 -10.51 2.18 7.06
N SER A 23 -10.58 1.21 7.97
CA SER A 23 -10.72 1.47 9.41
C SER A 23 -9.37 1.60 10.09
N ASP A 24 -9.34 2.23 11.26
CA ASP A 24 -8.15 2.34 12.11
C ASP A 24 -7.61 0.97 12.56
N SER A 25 -8.46 -0.07 12.56
CA SER A 25 -8.08 -1.45 12.88
C SER A 25 -7.50 -2.22 11.70
N GLY A 26 -7.37 -1.59 10.52
CA GLY A 26 -6.85 -2.22 9.31
C GLY A 26 -7.87 -2.99 8.47
N PHE A 27 -9.19 -2.82 8.71
CA PHE A 27 -10.19 -3.40 7.81
C PHE A 27 -10.28 -2.55 6.54
N LEU A 28 -10.09 -3.17 5.37
CA LEU A 28 -10.11 -2.51 4.08
C LEU A 28 -11.26 -3.06 3.23
N PHE A 29 -12.15 -2.18 2.80
CA PHE A 29 -13.26 -2.50 1.92
C PHE A 29 -13.10 -1.79 0.57
N ASP A 30 -13.18 -2.56 -0.51
CA ASP A 30 -13.24 -2.04 -1.87
C ASP A 30 -14.71 -1.96 -2.34
N PRO A 31 -15.30 -0.75 -2.41
CA PRO A 31 -16.70 -0.59 -2.78
C PRO A 31 -17.00 -0.96 -4.24
N ARG A 32 -15.98 -1.04 -5.11
CA ARG A 32 -16.16 -1.36 -6.54
C ARG A 32 -16.42 -2.84 -6.75
N SER A 33 -15.78 -3.69 -5.94
CA SER A 33 -15.85 -5.15 -6.03
C SER A 33 -16.70 -5.78 -4.91
N GLY A 34 -16.94 -5.05 -3.82
CA GLY A 34 -17.59 -5.57 -2.62
C GLY A 34 -16.68 -6.45 -1.76
N GLN A 35 -15.39 -6.55 -2.09
CA GLN A 35 -14.43 -7.37 -1.36
C GLN A 35 -13.88 -6.65 -0.13
N SER A 36 -13.57 -7.43 0.90
CA SER A 36 -12.98 -6.96 2.15
C SER A 36 -11.68 -7.69 2.43
N TYR A 37 -10.72 -6.99 3.02
CA TYR A 37 -9.39 -7.48 3.38
C TYR A 37 -9.02 -6.97 4.77
N SER A 38 -8.01 -7.61 5.36
CA SER A 38 -7.40 -7.16 6.60
C SER A 38 -5.95 -6.77 6.33
N LEU A 39 -5.59 -5.56 6.71
CA LEU A 39 -4.22 -5.06 6.73
C LEU A 39 -3.62 -5.28 8.12
N ASN A 40 -2.35 -5.65 8.15
CA ASN A 40 -1.57 -5.53 9.38
C ASN A 40 -1.18 -4.05 9.60
N PRO A 41 -0.66 -3.68 10.79
CA PRO A 41 -0.31 -2.28 11.10
C PRO A 41 0.67 -1.66 10.09
N THR A 42 1.70 -2.41 9.70
CA THR A 42 2.70 -1.95 8.72
C THR A 42 2.09 -1.66 7.35
N ALA A 43 1.17 -2.49 6.88
CA ALA A 43 0.49 -2.32 5.59
C ALA A 43 -0.54 -1.19 5.63
N LEU A 44 -1.21 -0.99 6.76
CA LEU A 44 -2.10 0.16 6.98
C LEU A 44 -1.32 1.47 6.88
N GLU A 45 -0.21 1.58 7.60
CA GLU A 45 0.63 2.77 7.60
C GLU A 45 1.26 3.03 6.21
N ALA A 46 1.70 1.96 5.53
CA ALA A 46 2.17 2.04 4.15
C ALA A 46 1.08 2.57 3.20
N LEU A 47 -0.15 2.06 3.31
CA LEU A 47 -1.27 2.48 2.48
C LEU A 47 -1.59 3.96 2.69
N GLU A 48 -1.63 4.42 3.93
CA GLU A 48 -1.90 5.83 4.26
C GLU A 48 -0.79 6.76 3.72
N MET A 49 0.49 6.41 3.87
CA MET A 49 1.59 7.17 3.25
C MET A 49 1.47 7.22 1.72
N MET A 50 1.14 6.09 1.08
CA MET A 50 0.94 6.03 -0.37
C MET A 50 -0.27 6.87 -0.82
N ARG A 51 -1.34 6.98 -0.02
CA ARG A 51 -2.48 7.89 -0.27
C ARG A 51 -2.08 9.36 -0.17
N LEU A 52 -1.17 9.69 0.75
CA LEU A 52 -0.59 11.02 0.91
C LEU A 52 0.42 11.40 -0.19
N GLY A 53 0.70 10.49 -1.13
CA GLY A 53 1.57 10.76 -2.29
C GLY A 53 3.04 10.37 -2.10
N PHE A 54 3.39 9.68 -1.01
CA PHE A 54 4.77 9.24 -0.77
C PHE A 54 5.20 8.24 -1.84
N SER A 55 6.44 8.34 -2.31
CA SER A 55 7.03 7.30 -3.17
C SER A 55 7.26 6.00 -2.38
N LEU A 56 7.47 4.88 -3.09
CA LEU A 56 7.81 3.61 -2.45
C LEU A 56 9.07 3.72 -1.59
N ARG A 57 10.09 4.42 -2.10
CA ARG A 57 11.32 4.66 -1.36
C ARG A 57 11.09 5.45 -0.07
N GLN A 58 10.37 6.58 -0.14
CA GLN A 58 10.05 7.38 1.05
C GLN A 58 9.24 6.57 2.06
N THR A 59 8.25 5.81 1.59
CA THR A 59 7.43 4.94 2.42
C THR A 59 8.29 3.88 3.12
N ALA A 60 9.20 3.22 2.40
CA ALA A 60 10.11 2.23 2.96
C ALA A 60 11.08 2.84 3.99
N GLU A 61 11.61 4.03 3.73
CA GLU A 61 12.48 4.76 4.67
C GLU A 61 11.76 5.11 5.97
N GLU A 62 10.47 5.53 5.91
CA GLU A 62 9.68 5.81 7.11
C GLU A 62 9.29 4.52 7.87
N LEU A 63 8.89 3.46 7.16
CA LEU A 63 8.62 2.16 7.78
C LEU A 63 9.87 1.57 8.44
N ALA A 64 11.04 1.73 7.83
CA ALA A 64 12.30 1.27 8.41
C ALA A 64 12.57 1.90 9.78
N LYS A 65 12.30 3.21 9.91
CA LYS A 65 12.42 3.94 11.17
C LYS A 65 11.37 3.47 12.19
N ALA A 66 10.10 3.38 11.78
CA ALA A 66 8.99 3.04 12.66
C ALA A 66 9.07 1.61 13.24
N TYR A 67 9.58 0.65 12.45
CA TYR A 67 9.62 -0.77 12.81
C TYR A 67 11.03 -1.30 13.09
N ALA A 68 12.02 -0.41 13.27
CA ALA A 68 13.42 -0.75 13.58
C ALA A 68 14.02 -1.82 12.64
N THR A 69 13.81 -1.66 11.34
CA THR A 69 14.30 -2.54 10.27
C THR A 69 15.17 -1.75 9.29
N THR A 70 15.83 -2.42 8.33
CA THR A 70 16.56 -1.70 7.28
C THR A 70 15.62 -1.22 6.16
N PRO A 71 15.96 -0.13 5.45
CA PRO A 71 15.22 0.33 4.28
C PRO A 71 15.05 -0.75 3.21
N GLU A 72 16.06 -1.59 2.98
CA GLU A 72 16.03 -2.66 1.97
C GLU A 72 15.02 -3.76 2.36
N GLN A 73 14.94 -4.10 3.65
CA GLN A 73 13.95 -5.06 4.15
C GLN A 73 12.53 -4.48 4.06
N ALA A 74 12.36 -3.21 4.43
CA ALA A 74 11.08 -2.51 4.31
C ALA A 74 10.64 -2.38 2.85
N GLU A 75 11.57 -2.06 1.94
CA GLU A 75 11.31 -1.92 0.51
C GLU A 75 10.85 -3.25 -0.10
N GLY A 76 11.54 -4.36 0.16
CA GLY A 76 11.11 -5.67 -0.35
C GLY A 76 9.72 -6.09 0.14
N GLY A 77 9.39 -5.81 1.40
CA GLY A 77 8.05 -6.02 1.96
C GLY A 77 6.99 -5.13 1.31
N LEU A 78 7.31 -3.85 1.12
CA LEU A 78 6.44 -2.86 0.50
C LEU A 78 6.17 -3.16 -0.97
N GLU A 79 7.19 -3.56 -1.73
CA GLU A 79 7.04 -3.97 -3.13
C GLU A 79 6.11 -5.18 -3.27
N SER A 80 6.27 -6.17 -2.37
CA SER A 80 5.40 -7.34 -2.31
C SER A 80 3.95 -6.95 -1.99
N PHE A 81 3.75 -6.00 -1.09
CA PHE A 81 2.43 -5.48 -0.75
C PHE A 81 1.78 -4.75 -1.94
N VAL A 82 2.53 -3.89 -2.65
CA VAL A 82 2.03 -3.16 -3.82
C VAL A 82 1.65 -4.11 -4.95
N GLN A 83 2.42 -5.19 -5.17
CA GLN A 83 2.05 -6.22 -6.14
C GLN A 83 0.73 -6.90 -5.79
N GLN A 84 0.45 -7.16 -4.50
CA GLN A 84 -0.82 -7.72 -4.05
C GLN A 84 -1.98 -6.74 -4.30
N LEU A 85 -1.82 -5.46 -3.94
CA LEU A 85 -2.81 -4.42 -4.24
C LEU A 85 -3.11 -4.36 -5.74
N GLY A 86 -2.07 -4.38 -6.58
CA GLY A 86 -2.20 -4.39 -8.03
C GLY A 86 -2.81 -5.67 -8.63
N ARG A 87 -2.94 -6.75 -7.85
CA ARG A 87 -3.62 -7.99 -8.27
C ARG A 87 -5.08 -8.00 -7.85
N TYR A 88 -5.39 -7.43 -6.68
CA TYR A 88 -6.72 -7.45 -6.09
C TYR A 88 -7.57 -6.25 -6.49
N LEU A 89 -6.95 -5.09 -6.75
CA LEU A 89 -7.65 -3.82 -6.99
C LEU A 89 -7.64 -3.37 -8.46
N SER A 90 -6.89 -4.06 -9.32
CA SER A 90 -6.75 -3.77 -10.75
C SER A 90 -7.94 -4.20 -11.58
#